data_AF-A0A9P6FNS6-F1
#
_entry.id   AF-A0A9P6FNS6-F1
#
_cell.length_a   1.000
_cell.length_b   1.000
_cell.length_c   1.000
_cell.angle_alpha   90.00
_cell.angle_beta   90.00
_cell.angle_gamma   90.00
#
_symmetry.space_group_name_H-M   'P 1'
#
loop_
_entity.id
_entity.type
_entity.pdbx_description
1 polymer ?
#
loop_
_entity_poly.entity_id
_entity_poly.type
_entity_poly.pdbx_seq_one_letter_code
_entity_poly.pdbx_strand_id
1 'polypeptide(L)'
;MDGEIKWLVQQLQAAEDAGERVWIISHVGPSQTDCIQNWSALYYQVVQRYSPHVIAEQFFGHTHYDEFALYYNSNTKNANNAISTAWIGPSITPYTDLNPGYRVYKVDTGSWNVFDSETYVADMSKAATWDSTGATPDWHL
;
A
#
# COMPACT_ATOMS: atom_id res chain seq x y z
N MET A 1 6.81 -18.30 10.78
CA MET A 1 5.99 -17.65 9.72
C MET A 1 4.50 -17.86 9.99
N ASP A 2 4.05 -19.06 10.39
CA ASP A 2 2.63 -19.34 10.71
C ASP A 2 2.02 -18.48 11.83
N GLY A 3 2.84 -17.99 12.78
CA GLY A 3 2.37 -17.17 13.89
C GLY A 3 1.81 -15.81 13.48
N GLU A 4 2.39 -15.18 12.46
CA GLU A 4 1.99 -13.84 12.01
C GLU A 4 0.65 -13.88 11.26
N ILE A 5 0.50 -14.80 10.30
CA ILE A 5 -0.78 -14.99 9.58
C ILE A 5 -1.89 -15.41 10.56
N LYS A 6 -1.58 -16.30 11.51
CA LYS A 6 -2.56 -16.69 12.54
C LYS A 6 -2.99 -15.49 13.39
N TRP A 7 -2.04 -14.67 13.84
CA TRP A 7 -2.34 -13.45 14.59
C TRP A 7 -3.17 -12.47 13.75
N LEU A 8 -2.83 -12.27 12.48
CA LEU A 8 -3.56 -11.40 11.56
C LEU A 8 -5.01 -11.85 11.42
N VAL A 9 -5.26 -13.14 11.18
CA VAL A 9 -6.62 -13.70 11.12
C VAL A 9 -7.39 -13.45 12.42
N GLN A 10 -6.74 -13.61 13.58
CA GLN A 10 -7.39 -13.34 14.86
C GLN A 10 -7.77 -11.86 15.03
N GLN A 11 -6.90 -10.92 14.60
CA GLN A 11 -7.22 -9.49 14.64
C GLN A 11 -8.35 -9.12 13.68
N LEU A 12 -8.31 -9.65 12.44
CA LEU A 12 -9.34 -9.39 11.44
C LEU A 12 -10.70 -9.97 11.84
N GLN A 13 -10.71 -11.16 12.47
CA GLN A 13 -11.94 -11.71 13.01
C GLN A 13 -12.51 -10.86 14.15
N ALA A 14 -11.66 -10.40 15.07
CA ALA A 14 -12.11 -9.52 16.15
C ALA A 14 -12.68 -8.20 15.61
N ALA A 15 -12.05 -7.62 14.59
CA ALA A 15 -12.56 -6.43 13.90
C ALA A 15 -13.90 -6.70 13.19
N GLU A 16 -14.05 -7.86 12.54
CA GLU A 16 -15.33 -8.28 11.94
C GLU A 16 -16.45 -8.36 12.99
N ASP A 17 -16.18 -9.02 14.12
CA ASP A 17 -17.13 -9.20 15.22
C ASP A 17 -17.51 -7.86 15.87
N ALA A 18 -16.59 -6.89 15.87
CA ALA A 18 -16.80 -5.53 16.38
C ALA A 18 -17.40 -4.56 15.35
N GLY A 19 -17.53 -4.97 14.07
CA GLY A 19 -17.98 -4.09 12.98
C GLY A 19 -16.98 -3.00 12.61
N GLU A 20 -15.69 -3.22 12.84
CA GLU A 20 -14.60 -2.29 12.55
C GLU A 20 -14.06 -2.46 11.13
N ARG A 21 -13.42 -1.40 10.63
CA ARG A 21 -12.68 -1.39 9.36
C ARG A 21 -11.18 -1.40 9.65
N VAL A 22 -10.43 -2.09 8.81
CA VAL A 22 -8.99 -2.32 9.00
C VAL A 22 -8.20 -1.78 7.82
N TRP A 23 -7.10 -1.11 8.11
CA TRP A 23 -6.00 -0.88 7.18
C TRP A 23 -4.83 -1.80 7.52
N ILE A 24 -4.29 -2.44 6.50
CA ILE A 24 -3.06 -3.23 6.64
C ILE A 24 -1.89 -2.38 6.15
N ILE A 25 -0.84 -2.28 6.97
CA ILE A 25 0.38 -1.56 6.62
C ILE A 25 1.55 -2.53 6.77
N SER A 26 2.34 -2.69 5.71
CA SER A 26 3.55 -3.52 5.72
C SER A 26 4.61 -2.93 4.78
N HIS A 27 5.84 -3.41 4.84
CA HIS A 27 6.91 -2.92 3.95
C HIS A 27 6.87 -3.62 2.60
N VAL A 28 7.08 -4.95 2.59
CA VAL A 28 7.08 -5.78 1.37
C VAL A 28 5.66 -6.20 1.06
N GLY A 29 5.19 -5.86 -0.15
CA GLY A 29 3.90 -6.34 -0.65
C GLY A 29 3.95 -7.82 -1.03
N PRO A 30 2.90 -8.61 -0.78
CA PRO A 30 2.86 -10.04 -1.12
C PRO A 30 2.92 -10.32 -2.64
N SER A 31 2.65 -9.31 -3.48
CA SER A 31 2.80 -9.42 -4.95
C SER A 31 4.24 -9.22 -5.43
N GLN A 32 5.17 -8.90 -4.53
CA GLN A 32 6.57 -8.62 -4.86
C GLN A 32 7.39 -9.92 -4.90
N THR A 33 8.44 -9.94 -5.72
CA THR A 33 9.25 -11.13 -6.04
C THR A 33 10.05 -11.66 -4.86
N ASP A 34 10.27 -10.82 -3.85
CA ASP A 34 10.96 -11.09 -2.59
C ASP A 34 10.04 -11.68 -1.51
N CYS A 35 8.72 -11.75 -1.74
CA CYS A 35 7.81 -12.46 -0.87
C CYS A 35 7.84 -13.97 -1.13
N ILE A 36 7.95 -14.76 -0.06
CA ILE A 36 7.85 -16.22 -0.13
C ILE A 36 6.46 -16.60 -0.65
N GLN A 37 6.40 -17.40 -1.72
CA GLN A 37 5.16 -17.76 -2.42
C GLN A 37 4.08 -18.32 -1.49
N ASN A 38 4.46 -19.19 -0.55
CA ASN A 38 3.51 -19.75 0.42
C ASN A 38 2.91 -18.68 1.33
N TRP A 39 3.70 -17.70 1.78
CA TRP A 39 3.20 -16.61 2.61
C TRP A 39 2.26 -15.71 1.80
N SER A 40 2.65 -15.36 0.57
CA SER A 40 1.83 -14.58 -0.36
C SER A 40 0.48 -15.25 -0.62
N ALA A 41 0.46 -16.57 -0.86
CA ALA A 41 -0.76 -17.34 -1.08
C ALA A 41 -1.68 -17.37 0.16
N LEU A 42 -1.11 -17.53 1.36
CA LEU A 42 -1.87 -17.49 2.61
C LEU A 42 -2.45 -16.09 2.87
N TYR A 43 -1.63 -15.05 2.70
CA TYR A 43 -2.09 -13.66 2.84
C TYR A 43 -3.20 -13.34 1.83
N TYR A 44 -3.07 -13.79 0.58
CA TYR A 44 -4.12 -13.61 -0.43
C TYR A 44 -5.45 -14.24 -0.02
N GLN A 45 -5.44 -15.44 0.58
CA GLN A 45 -6.64 -16.08 1.12
C GLN A 45 -7.25 -15.29 2.29
N VAL A 46 -6.41 -14.70 3.15
CA VAL A 46 -6.87 -13.81 4.23
C VAL A 46 -7.57 -12.58 3.65
N VAL A 47 -6.98 -11.93 2.65
CA VAL A 47 -7.61 -10.79 1.95
C VAL A 47 -8.93 -11.21 1.31
N GLN A 48 -8.98 -12.36 0.63
CA GLN A 48 -10.24 -12.87 0.05
C GLN A 48 -11.33 -13.12 1.10
N ARG A 49 -10.97 -13.55 2.31
CA ARG A 49 -11.93 -13.79 3.39
C ARG A 49 -12.47 -12.50 4.00
N TYR A 50 -11.66 -11.46 4.15
CA TYR A 50 -12.00 -10.29 4.96
C TYR A 50 -12.22 -8.99 4.15
N SER A 51 -11.90 -8.97 2.86
CA SER A 51 -12.23 -7.84 1.98
C SER A 51 -13.56 -8.03 1.24
N PRO A 52 -14.29 -6.95 0.92
CA PRO A 52 -14.04 -5.56 1.30
C PRO A 52 -14.66 -5.17 2.66
N HIS A 53 -15.35 -6.10 3.33
CA HIS A 53 -16.23 -5.79 4.46
C HIS A 53 -15.48 -5.43 5.75
N VAL A 54 -14.26 -5.95 5.96
CA VAL A 54 -13.39 -5.62 7.10
C VAL A 54 -12.16 -4.84 6.61
N ILE A 55 -11.35 -5.45 5.75
CA ILE A 55 -10.16 -4.79 5.20
C ILE A 55 -10.62 -3.74 4.17
N ALA A 56 -10.43 -2.47 4.50
CA ALA A 56 -10.72 -1.36 3.61
C ALA A 56 -9.59 -1.14 2.61
N GLU A 57 -8.36 -1.01 3.11
CA GLU A 57 -7.20 -0.59 2.32
C GLU A 57 -5.94 -1.30 2.78
N GLN A 58 -4.95 -1.39 1.89
CA GLN A 58 -3.64 -1.95 2.19
C GLN A 58 -2.54 -1.00 1.70
N PHE A 59 -1.50 -0.80 2.50
CA PHE A 59 -0.41 0.15 2.23
C PHE A 59 0.95 -0.55 2.34
N PHE A 60 1.73 -0.45 1.26
CA PHE A 60 3.03 -1.08 1.10
C PHE A 60 4.07 -0.09 0.55
N GLY A 61 5.32 -0.54 0.51
CA GLY A 61 6.43 0.17 -0.14
C GLY A 61 7.39 -0.84 -0.77
N HIS A 62 8.67 -0.74 -0.39
CA HIS A 62 9.77 -1.60 -0.82
C HIS A 62 10.20 -1.45 -2.29
N THR A 63 9.26 -1.37 -3.24
CA THR A 63 9.61 -1.27 -4.67
C THR A 63 10.23 0.07 -5.05
N HIS A 64 10.01 1.10 -4.23
CA HIS A 64 10.38 2.51 -4.46
C HIS A 64 9.58 3.23 -5.56
N TYR A 65 8.71 2.52 -6.28
CA TYR A 65 7.91 3.07 -7.38
C TYR A 65 6.52 3.51 -6.91
N ASP A 66 5.92 4.40 -7.70
CA ASP A 66 4.51 4.76 -7.58
C ASP A 66 3.64 3.67 -8.25
N GLU A 67 3.11 2.75 -7.45
CA GLU A 67 2.36 1.60 -7.95
C GLU A 67 1.13 1.29 -7.11
N PHE A 68 0.29 0.39 -7.63
CA PHE A 68 -0.74 -0.27 -6.84
C PHE A 68 -1.00 -1.68 -7.39
N ALA A 69 -1.55 -2.54 -6.55
CA ALA A 69 -2.01 -3.87 -6.92
C ALA A 69 -3.48 -4.05 -6.55
N LEU A 70 -4.19 -4.85 -7.35
CA LEU A 70 -5.60 -5.19 -7.11
C LEU A 70 -5.72 -6.66 -6.69
N TYR A 71 -6.56 -6.89 -5.68
CA TYR A 71 -6.96 -8.22 -5.23
C TYR A 71 -8.33 -8.58 -5.78
N TYR A 72 -8.52 -9.87 -6.07
CA TYR A 72 -9.74 -10.40 -6.65
C TYR A 72 -10.25 -11.62 -5.87
N ASN A 73 -11.57 -11.75 -5.73
CA ASN A 73 -12.20 -12.94 -5.13
C ASN A 73 -12.38 -14.13 -6.09
N SER A 74 -12.03 -13.93 -7.36
CA SER A 74 -12.26 -14.87 -8.46
C SER A 74 -11.08 -14.85 -9.42
N ASN A 75 -10.90 -15.95 -10.16
CA ASN A 75 -9.92 -16.03 -11.25
C ASN A 75 -10.24 -15.06 -12.39
N THR A 76 -11.48 -14.60 -12.50
CA THR A 76 -11.87 -13.59 -13.49
C THR A 76 -11.54 -12.19 -12.96
N LYS A 77 -10.45 -11.60 -13.48
CA LYS A 77 -9.99 -10.25 -13.09
C LYS A 77 -10.77 -9.16 -13.83
N ASN A 78 -11.85 -8.70 -13.24
CA ASN A 78 -12.65 -7.56 -13.73
C ASN A 78 -13.10 -6.69 -12.56
N ALA A 79 -13.68 -5.52 -12.86
CA ALA A 79 -14.10 -4.55 -11.85
C ALA A 79 -15.10 -5.11 -10.82
N ASN A 80 -15.99 -6.01 -11.22
CA ASN A 80 -16.99 -6.61 -10.32
C ASN A 80 -16.38 -7.59 -9.30
N ASN A 81 -15.21 -8.12 -9.61
CA ASN A 81 -14.52 -9.11 -8.77
C ASN A 81 -13.33 -8.51 -8.01
N ALA A 82 -13.00 -7.23 -8.23
CA ALA A 82 -11.97 -6.53 -7.47
C ALA A 82 -12.49 -6.25 -6.04
N ILE A 83 -11.72 -6.65 -5.04
CA ILE A 83 -12.15 -6.61 -3.63
C ILE A 83 -11.30 -5.71 -2.73
N SER A 84 -10.08 -5.36 -3.15
CA SER A 84 -9.19 -4.51 -2.35
C SER A 84 -8.08 -3.93 -3.22
N THR A 85 -7.64 -2.73 -2.84
CA THR A 85 -6.48 -2.05 -3.41
C THR A 85 -5.32 -2.13 -2.43
N ALA A 86 -4.14 -2.48 -2.95
CA ALA A 86 -2.88 -2.37 -2.24
C ALA A 86 -2.07 -1.24 -2.85
N TRP A 87 -1.97 -0.13 -2.12
CA TRP A 87 -1.21 1.03 -2.51
C TRP A 87 0.26 0.81 -2.23
N ILE A 88 1.12 1.06 -3.21
CA ILE A 88 2.57 0.94 -3.07
C ILE A 88 3.13 2.36 -3.21
N GLY A 89 3.57 2.92 -2.08
CA GLY A 89 4.09 4.28 -2.01
C GLY A 89 5.48 4.39 -2.64
N PRO A 90 5.82 5.54 -3.24
CA PRO A 90 7.15 5.78 -3.74
C PRO A 90 8.11 6.00 -2.57
N SER A 91 9.41 6.00 -2.85
CA SER A 91 10.40 6.23 -1.80
C SER A 91 10.86 7.68 -1.72
N ILE A 92 11.15 8.13 -0.49
CA ILE A 92 11.91 9.36 -0.25
C ILE A 92 13.35 9.24 -0.80
N THR A 93 13.94 8.05 -0.77
CA THR A 93 15.28 7.85 -1.33
C THR A 93 15.24 7.91 -2.86
N PRO A 94 16.22 8.55 -3.52
CA PRO A 94 16.35 8.53 -4.97
C PRO A 94 16.93 7.22 -5.52
N TYR A 95 17.11 6.19 -4.67
CA TYR A 95 17.74 4.94 -5.06
C TYR A 95 16.80 4.05 -5.89
N THR A 96 17.13 3.61 -7.09
CA THR A 96 18.16 4.13 -7.99
C THR A 96 17.52 4.93 -9.10
N ASP A 97 18.02 6.15 -9.32
CA ASP A 97 17.63 7.01 -10.44
C ASP A 97 16.15 7.43 -10.41
N LEU A 98 15.65 7.76 -9.23
CA LEU A 98 14.30 8.27 -9.00
C LEU A 98 14.34 9.66 -8.37
N ASN A 99 13.28 10.43 -8.57
CA ASN A 99 13.00 11.59 -7.73
C ASN A 99 12.49 11.12 -6.34
N PRO A 100 12.95 11.72 -5.23
CA PRO A 100 12.31 11.58 -3.92
C PRO A 100 10.81 11.84 -4.03
N GLY A 101 10.01 10.94 -3.48
CA GLY A 101 8.56 11.05 -3.47
C GLY A 101 7.93 10.65 -2.14
N TYR A 102 6.82 11.29 -1.78
CA TYR A 102 5.91 10.81 -0.73
C TYR A 102 4.46 10.90 -1.20
N ARG A 103 3.58 10.11 -0.57
CA ARG A 103 2.16 10.08 -0.92
C ARG A 103 1.28 10.51 0.24
N VAL A 104 0.22 11.25 -0.08
CA VAL A 104 -0.88 11.63 0.80
C VAL A 104 -2.15 10.95 0.30
N TYR A 105 -2.86 10.25 1.17
CA TYR A 105 -4.14 9.62 0.85
C TYR A 105 -5.29 10.40 1.46
N LYS A 106 -6.33 10.68 0.67
CA LYS A 106 -7.61 11.19 1.17
C LYS A 106 -8.56 10.02 1.34
N VAL A 107 -9.15 9.96 2.53
CA VAL A 107 -9.91 8.80 2.98
C VAL A 107 -11.32 9.21 3.36
N ASP A 108 -12.30 8.42 2.93
CA ASP A 108 -13.70 8.60 3.28
C ASP A 108 -13.94 8.16 4.74
N THR A 109 -14.45 9.05 5.58
CA THR A 109 -14.61 8.76 7.03
C THR A 109 -15.78 7.81 7.35
N GLY A 110 -16.58 7.43 6.36
CA GLY A 110 -17.65 6.44 6.51
C GLY A 110 -17.16 5.03 6.19
N SER A 111 -16.64 4.85 4.98
CA SER A 111 -16.19 3.56 4.44
C SER A 111 -14.72 3.25 4.74
N TRP A 112 -13.94 4.24 5.16
CA TRP A 112 -12.49 4.16 5.38
C TRP A 112 -11.69 3.75 4.15
N ASN A 113 -12.28 3.89 2.96
CA ASN A 113 -11.59 3.66 1.69
C ASN A 113 -10.85 4.94 1.26
N VAL A 114 -9.72 4.77 0.59
CA VAL A 114 -9.04 5.84 -0.13
C VAL A 114 -9.91 6.23 -1.33
N PHE A 115 -10.24 7.52 -1.46
CA PHE A 115 -10.94 8.04 -2.64
C PHE A 115 -10.06 8.93 -3.52
N ASP A 116 -8.90 9.37 -3.01
CA ASP A 116 -7.93 10.16 -3.76
C ASP A 116 -6.52 9.97 -3.20
N SER A 117 -5.51 10.11 -4.06
CA SER A 117 -4.10 9.93 -3.71
C SER A 117 -3.22 10.94 -4.42
N GLU A 118 -2.43 11.69 -3.65
CA GLU A 118 -1.54 12.74 -4.14
C GLU A 118 -0.08 12.34 -3.90
N THR A 119 0.72 12.23 -4.96
CA THR A 119 2.16 11.98 -4.86
C THR A 119 2.92 13.29 -5.02
N TYR A 120 3.69 13.70 -4.02
CA TYR A 120 4.57 14.86 -4.09
C TYR A 120 5.99 14.40 -4.41
N VAL A 121 6.66 15.10 -5.31
CA VAL A 121 8.03 14.78 -5.75
C VAL A 121 8.95 15.98 -5.61
N ALA A 122 10.26 15.71 -5.49
CA ALA A 122 11.30 16.71 -5.58
C ALA A 122 12.26 16.37 -6.73
N ASP A 123 12.45 17.29 -7.68
CA ASP A 123 13.27 17.05 -8.86
C ASP A 123 14.77 16.94 -8.52
N MET A 124 15.33 15.74 -8.61
CA MET A 124 16.77 15.52 -8.38
C MET A 124 17.66 16.29 -9.35
N SER A 125 17.15 16.67 -10.53
CA SER A 125 17.86 17.55 -11.46
C SER A 125 18.16 18.94 -10.87
N LYS A 126 17.41 19.37 -9.85
CA LYS A 126 17.59 20.64 -9.14
C LYS A 126 18.47 20.52 -7.89
N ALA A 127 18.92 19.33 -7.51
CA ALA A 127 19.64 19.07 -6.26
C ALA A 127 20.88 19.97 -6.07
N ALA A 128 21.72 20.12 -7.11
CA ALA A 128 22.89 21.00 -7.04
C ALA A 128 22.53 22.48 -6.78
N THR A 129 21.36 22.92 -7.22
CA THR A 129 20.87 24.28 -6.94
C THR A 129 20.45 24.41 -5.47
N TRP A 130 19.79 23.40 -4.92
CA TRP A 130 19.42 23.39 -3.50
C TRP A 130 20.66 23.44 -2.61
N ASP A 131 21.67 22.62 -2.91
CA ASP A 131 22.93 22.58 -2.15
C ASP A 131 23.68 23.92 -2.20
N SER A 132 23.81 24.52 -3.39
CA SER A 132 24.56 25.79 -3.55
C SER A 132 23.88 27.01 -2.91
N THR A 133 22.56 26.95 -2.72
CA THR A 133 21.77 28.05 -2.14
C THR A 133 21.40 27.81 -0.67
N GLY A 134 21.67 26.61 -0.13
CA GLY A 134 21.18 26.20 1.18
C GLY A 134 19.66 26.06 1.25
N ALA A 135 19.00 25.91 0.10
CA ALA A 135 17.56 25.72 0.01
C ALA A 135 17.18 24.27 0.35
N THR A 136 15.96 24.08 0.82
CA THR A 136 15.36 22.75 0.98
C THR A 136 14.82 22.24 -0.36
N PRO A 137 14.61 20.91 -0.52
CA PRO A 137 13.94 20.37 -1.69
C PRO A 137 12.57 21.03 -1.94
N ASP A 138 12.31 21.34 -3.21
CA ASP A 138 11.04 21.93 -3.67
C ASP A 138 10.04 20.80 -4.00
N TRP A 139 9.19 20.48 -3.02
CA TRP A 139 8.16 19.45 -3.13
C TRP A 139 6.93 19.98 -3.86
N HIS A 140 6.57 19.33 -4.95
CA HIS A 140 5.41 19.69 -5.77
C HIS A 140 4.62 18.44 -6.15
N LEU A 141 3.33 18.63 -6.41
CA LEU A 141 2.43 17.59 -6.92
C LEU A 141 2.77 17.22 -8.37
#